data_AF-W8KYR8-F1
#
_entry.id   AF-W8KYR8-F1
#
_cell.length_a   1.000
_cell.length_b   1.000
_cell.length_c   1.000
_cell.angle_alpha   90.00
_cell.angle_beta   90.00
_cell.angle_gamma   90.00
#
_symmetry.space_group_name_H-M   'P 1'
#
loop_
_entity.id
_entity.type
_entity.pdbx_description
1 polymer ?
#
loop_
_entity_poly.entity_id
_entity_poly.type
_entity_poly.pdbx_seq_one_letter_code
_entity_poly.pdbx_strand_id
1 'polypeptide(L)'
;MNGLEDHEVLWRRGKRAVVLFNNVNAFSSHRERADEFGDYILTVRVPLAKVCCFQELLPGLLRGEGEHLVIGGVYEVSLSTL
;
A
#
# COMPACT_ATOMS: atom_id res chain seq x y z
N MET A 1 4.88 -10.58 -5.31
CA MET A 1 3.53 -11.14 -5.50
C MET A 1 2.62 -10.17 -4.77
N ASN A 2 2.19 -9.13 -5.49
CA ASN A 2 1.54 -7.92 -4.95
C ASN A 2 0.31 -7.60 -5.81
N GLY A 3 -0.48 -8.62 -6.14
CA GLY A 3 -1.73 -8.42 -6.86
C GLY A 3 -2.87 -8.05 -5.92
N LEU A 4 -3.90 -7.37 -6.43
CA LEU A 4 -5.18 -7.23 -5.69
C LEU A 4 -5.73 -8.60 -5.26
N GLU A 5 -5.42 -9.65 -6.02
CA GLU A 5 -5.82 -11.05 -5.78
C GLU A 5 -5.15 -11.67 -4.54
N ASP A 6 -4.03 -11.10 -4.08
CA ASP A 6 -3.35 -11.54 -2.85
C ASP A 6 -3.99 -10.93 -1.59
N HIS A 7 -4.96 -10.02 -1.76
CA HIS A 7 -5.65 -9.35 -0.68
C HIS A 7 -7.15 -9.69 -0.65
N GLU A 8 -7.71 -9.75 0.55
CA GLU A 8 -9.15 -9.95 0.71
C GLU A 8 -9.90 -8.67 0.31
N VAL A 9 -10.62 -8.73 -0.81
CA VAL A 9 -11.43 -7.63 -1.34
C VAL A 9 -12.85 -7.72 -0.77
N LEU A 10 -13.16 -6.82 0.15
CA LEU A 10 -14.48 -6.77 0.80
C LEU A 10 -15.54 -6.13 -0.11
N TRP A 11 -15.12 -5.23 -1.01
CA TRP A 11 -16.01 -4.58 -1.97
C TRP A 11 -15.24 -4.03 -3.17
N ARG A 12 -15.84 -3.99 -4.36
CA ARG A 12 -15.25 -3.38 -5.55
C ARG A 12 -16.31 -2.78 -6.47
N ARG A 13 -16.03 -1.57 -7.00
CA ARG A 13 -16.79 -0.94 -8.08
C ARG A 13 -15.86 -0.14 -8.99
N GLY A 14 -15.66 -0.64 -10.20
CA GLY A 14 -14.75 -0.04 -11.18
C GLY A 14 -13.31 0.07 -10.63
N LYS A 15 -12.79 1.30 -10.55
CA LYS A 15 -11.45 1.63 -10.06
C LYS A 15 -11.39 1.89 -8.55
N ARG A 16 -12.44 1.58 -7.79
CA ARG A 16 -12.43 1.67 -6.32
C ARG A 16 -12.68 0.31 -5.69
N ALA A 17 -12.00 0.03 -4.59
CA ALA A 17 -12.20 -1.16 -3.80
C ALA A 17 -12.06 -0.88 -2.31
N VAL A 18 -12.63 -1.75 -1.49
CA VAL A 18 -12.35 -1.86 -0.06
C VAL A 18 -11.58 -3.15 0.15
N VAL A 19 -10.38 -3.02 0.70
CA VAL A 19 -9.43 -4.12 0.86
C VAL A 19 -9.10 -4.28 2.33
N LEU A 20 -9.05 -5.52 2.80
CA LEU A 20 -8.49 -5.88 4.08
C LEU A 20 -7.00 -6.17 3.92
N PHE A 21 -6.18 -5.26 4.39
CA PHE A 21 -4.73 -5.43 4.46
C PHE A 21 -4.36 -6.22 5.73
N ASN A 22 -3.39 -7.13 5.60
CA ASN A 22 -2.90 -7.94 6.73
C ASN A 22 -2.10 -7.07 7.73
N ASN A 23 -1.57 -7.66 8.80
CA ASN A 23 -0.97 -6.95 9.95
C ASN A 23 -0.09 -5.72 9.61
N VAL A 24 0.88 -5.84 8.70
CA VAL A 24 1.81 -4.77 8.33
C VAL A 24 2.08 -4.81 6.83
N ASN A 25 1.99 -3.65 6.17
CA ASN A 25 2.12 -3.53 4.72
C ASN A 25 3.10 -2.42 4.39
N ALA A 26 3.93 -2.64 3.37
CA ALA A 26 4.83 -1.62 2.85
C ALA A 26 4.16 -0.88 1.69
N PHE A 27 4.16 0.44 1.75
CA PHE A 27 3.72 1.32 0.67
C PHE A 27 4.85 2.25 0.26
N SER A 28 4.96 2.53 -1.04
CA SER A 28 5.82 3.60 -1.55
C SER A 28 5.00 4.87 -1.73
N SER A 29 5.59 6.03 -1.40
CA SER A 29 5.03 7.34 -1.77
C SER A 29 5.35 7.73 -3.23
N HIS A 30 6.22 6.99 -3.91
CA HIS A 30 6.67 7.24 -5.28
C HIS A 30 5.99 6.27 -6.24
N ARG A 31 5.22 6.82 -7.18
CA ARG A 31 4.46 6.05 -8.18
C ARG A 31 5.35 5.23 -9.10
N GLU A 32 6.48 5.79 -9.55
CA GLU A 32 7.42 5.15 -10.48
C GLU A 32 7.99 3.81 -9.95
N ARG A 33 8.00 3.61 -8.62
CA ARG A 33 8.42 2.34 -8.00
C ARG A 33 7.29 1.36 -7.73
N ALA A 34 6.04 1.80 -7.73
CA ALA A 34 4.90 0.91 -7.72
C ALA A 34 4.70 0.18 -9.07
N ASP A 35 5.39 0.66 -10.12
CA ASP A 35 5.30 0.13 -11.48
C ASP A 35 6.10 -1.16 -11.70
N GLU A 36 6.97 -1.55 -10.76
CA GLU A 36 7.79 -2.75 -10.88
C GLU A 36 7.03 -4.06 -10.60
N PHE A 37 5.79 -4.00 -10.09
CA PHE A 37 5.07 -5.19 -9.61
C PHE A 37 3.56 -5.17 -9.90
N GLY A 38 3.13 -5.93 -10.92
CA GLY A 38 1.72 -6.29 -11.17
C GLY A 38 0.96 -5.37 -12.15
N ASP A 39 -0.28 -5.73 -12.50
CA ASP A 39 -1.09 -5.00 -13.50
C ASP A 39 -1.76 -3.71 -12.95
N TYR A 40 -1.72 -3.51 -11.63
CA TYR A 40 -2.46 -2.45 -10.93
C TYR A 40 -1.66 -1.79 -9.81
N ILE A 41 -1.70 -0.47 -9.75
CA ILE A 41 -1.22 0.34 -8.63
C ILE A 41 -2.39 0.59 -7.67
N LEU A 42 -2.24 0.17 -6.41
CA LEU A 42 -3.18 0.49 -5.33
C LEU A 42 -2.76 1.78 -4.63
N THR A 43 -3.63 2.80 -4.70
CA THR A 43 -3.44 4.07 -3.97
C THR A 43 -4.39 4.14 -2.78
N VAL A 44 -3.85 4.44 -1.61
CA VAL A 44 -4.61 4.52 -0.34
C VAL A 44 -4.28 5.82 0.41
N ARG A 45 -5.25 6.33 1.16
CA ARG A 45 -5.02 7.39 2.16
C ARG A 45 -4.87 6.76 3.54
N VAL A 46 -3.67 6.79 4.08
CA VAL A 46 -3.35 6.19 5.39
C VAL A 46 -3.47 7.24 6.49
N PRO A 47 -4.26 7.00 7.55
CA PRO A 47 -4.23 7.85 8.74
C PRO A 47 -2.85 7.81 9.39
N LEU A 48 -2.31 8.98 9.80
CA LEU A 48 -0.97 9.06 10.39
C LEU A 48 -0.76 8.12 11.59
N ALA A 49 -1.80 7.92 12.41
CA ALA A 49 -1.78 7.00 13.55
C ALA A 49 -1.56 5.51 13.16
N LYS A 50 -1.71 5.17 11.88
CA LYS A 50 -1.46 3.83 11.33
C LYS A 50 -0.11 3.70 10.64
N VAL A 51 0.71 4.74 10.60
CA VAL A 51 2.08 4.68 10.07
C VAL A 51 3.00 4.20 11.20
N CYS A 52 3.48 2.96 11.09
CA CYS A 52 4.37 2.36 12.08
C CYS A 52 5.79 2.92 11.99
N CYS A 53 6.33 2.94 10.78
CA CYS A 53 7.72 3.29 10.51
C CYS A 53 7.81 3.91 9.12
N PHE A 54 8.65 4.92 8.97
CA PHE A 54 9.03 5.47 7.67
C PHE A 54 10.53 5.80 7.72
N GLN A 55 11.16 5.86 6.55
CA GLN A 55 12.62 5.90 6.43
C GLN A 55 13.27 7.02 7.24
N GLU A 56 12.65 8.20 7.30
CA GLU A 56 13.17 9.36 8.02
C GLU A 56 13.06 9.22 9.56
N LEU A 57 12.18 8.35 10.06
CA LEU A 57 12.03 8.07 11.49
C LEU A 57 13.01 6.99 12.00
N LEU A 58 13.34 6.00 11.16
CA LEU A 58 14.22 4.88 11.49
C LEU A 58 15.33 4.71 10.44
N PRO A 59 16.35 5.60 10.46
CA PRO A 59 17.47 5.52 9.53
C PRO A 59 18.18 4.16 9.65
N GLY A 60 18.29 3.43 8.55
CA GLY A 60 19.00 2.15 8.45
C GLY A 60 18.14 0.88 8.56
N LEU A 61 16.88 0.99 9.00
CA LEU A 61 15.95 -0.16 9.07
C LEU A 61 15.19 -0.37 7.75
N LEU A 62 14.79 0.74 7.10
CA LEU A 62 14.15 0.75 5.80
C LEU A 62 15.21 1.13 4.75
N ARG A 63 15.55 0.18 3.87
CA ARG A 63 16.58 0.33 2.84
C ARG A 63 16.02 0.76 1.48
N GLY A 64 14.70 0.86 1.34
CA GLY A 64 14.03 1.42 0.17
C GLY A 64 13.84 2.92 0.30
N GLU A 65 13.97 3.64 -0.81
CA GLU A 65 13.83 5.11 -0.88
C GLU A 65 12.37 5.58 -0.64
N GLY A 66 11.94 5.88 0.57
CA GLY A 66 10.59 6.43 0.84
C GLY A 66 9.49 5.39 1.01
N GLU A 67 9.87 4.20 1.47
CA GLU A 67 8.91 3.19 1.93
C GLU A 67 8.32 3.55 3.30
N HIS A 68 7.03 3.26 3.47
CA HIS A 68 6.26 3.45 4.68
C HIS A 68 5.69 2.10 5.11
N LEU A 69 5.97 1.69 6.34
CA LEU A 69 5.31 0.55 6.98
C LEU A 69 4.02 1.03 7.64
N VAL A 70 2.92 0.39 7.26
CA VAL A 70 1.56 0.78 7.62
C VAL A 70 0.87 -0.39 8.30
N ILE A 71 0.19 -0.12 9.43
CA ILE A 71 -0.68 -1.08 10.10
C ILE A 71 -1.84 -1.44 9.17
N GLY A 72 -2.14 -2.73 9.09
CA GLY A 72 -3.25 -3.29 8.33
C GLY A 72 -4.66 -2.85 8.75
N GLY A 73 -5.61 -3.68 8.34
CA GLY A 73 -7.03 -3.46 8.53
C GLY A 73 -7.71 -3.02 7.23
N VAL A 74 -8.90 -2.43 7.36
CA VAL A 74 -9.77 -2.12 6.23
C VAL A 74 -9.44 -0.74 5.67
N TYR A 75 -9.25 -0.65 4.35
CA TYR A 75 -8.96 0.58 3.63
C TYR A 75 -9.76 0.69 2.33
N GLU A 76 -10.20 1.90 2.01
CA GLU A 76 -10.61 2.23 0.65
C GLU A 76 -9.36 2.48 -0.20
N VAL A 77 -9.30 1.85 -1.37
CA VAL A 77 -8.22 1.98 -2.33
C VAL A 77 -8.74 2.40 -3.69
N SER A 78 -7.93 3.16 -4.41
CA SER A 78 -8.12 3.46 -5.83
C SER A 78 -7.15 2.63 -6.67
N LEU A 79 -7.64 2.04 -7.76
CA LEU A 79 -6.85 1.25 -8.70
C LEU A 79 -6.57 2.05 -9.96
N SER A 80 -5.30 2.12 -10.34
CA SER A 80 -4.88 2.53 -11.69
C SER A 80 -4.12 1.39 -12.35
N THR A 81 -4.37 1.15 -13.63
CA THR A 81 -3.47 0.32 -14.45
C THR A 81 -2.15 1.06 -14.65
N LEU A 82 -1.09 0.31 -14.93
CA LEU A 82 0.15 0.86 -15.50
C LEU A 82 -0.15 1.65 -16.78
#